data_AF-A0ABD1CEU8-F1
#
_entry.id   AF-A0ABD1CEU8-F1
#
_cell.length_a   1.000
_cell.length_b   1.000
_cell.length_c   1.000
_cell.angle_alpha   90.00
_cell.angle_beta   90.00
_cell.angle_gamma   90.00
#
_symmetry.space_group_name_H-M   'P 1'
#
loop_
_entity.id
_entity.type
_entity.pdbx_description
1 polymer ?
#
loop_
_entity_poly.entity_id
_entity_poly.type
_entity_poly.pdbx_seq_one_letter_code
_entity_poly.pdbx_strand_id
1 'polypeptide(L)'
;MGIAPSIAECDGDYHHDSRKNVLQWNLPVIDAASKQGSMEFSVPSSIPGDFFPLDVSFSSKVPYAELTPLKVQMVEDGTDAKYSAETLFYTDKYEIV
;
A
#
# COMPACT_ATOMS: atom_id res chain seq x y z
N MET A 1 -7.69 -22.99 -20.29
CA MET A 1 -7.75 -21.59 -20.79
C MET A 1 -8.23 -20.77 -19.61
N GLY A 2 -7.33 -20.02 -18.96
CA GLY A 2 -7.64 -19.31 -17.72
C GLY A 2 -8.57 -18.12 -18.00
N ILE A 3 -9.48 -17.83 -17.08
CA ILE A 3 -10.29 -16.61 -17.13
C ILE A 3 -9.33 -15.44 -16.83
N ALA A 4 -9.30 -14.45 -17.70
CA ALA A 4 -8.44 -13.28 -17.55
C ALA A 4 -9.30 -12.01 -17.48
N PRO A 5 -8.98 -11.07 -16.58
CA PRO A 5 -9.66 -9.78 -16.52
C PRO A 5 -9.36 -8.96 -17.78
N SER A 6 -10.38 -8.28 -18.29
CA SER A 6 -10.24 -7.25 -19.33
C SER A 6 -10.31 -5.88 -18.67
N ILE A 7 -9.21 -5.13 -18.71
CA ILE A 7 -9.10 -3.79 -18.13
C ILE A 7 -9.62 -2.75 -19.13
N ALA A 8 -10.54 -1.89 -18.69
CA ALA A 8 -11.09 -0.79 -19.47
C ALA A 8 -10.40 0.53 -19.14
N GLU A 9 -10.22 0.82 -17.85
CA GLU A 9 -9.54 2.01 -17.33
C GLU A 9 -8.71 1.63 -16.10
N CYS A 10 -7.57 2.28 -15.92
CA CYS A 10 -6.68 2.03 -14.80
C CYS A 10 -5.79 3.25 -14.56
N ASP A 11 -5.94 3.88 -13.41
CA ASP A 11 -4.94 4.81 -12.90
C ASP A 11 -3.70 4.03 -12.43
N GLY A 12 -2.49 4.46 -12.80
CA GLY A 12 -1.28 3.71 -12.52
C GLY A 12 -1.16 2.43 -13.37
N ASP A 13 -0.61 1.36 -12.78
CA ASP A 13 -0.29 0.13 -13.49
C ASP A 13 -0.99 -1.08 -12.86
N TYR A 14 -1.07 -2.19 -13.59
CA TYR A 14 -1.63 -3.44 -13.07
C TYR A 14 -0.81 -4.67 -13.46
N HIS A 15 -0.94 -5.73 -12.66
CA HIS A 15 -0.35 -7.03 -12.94
C HIS A 15 -1.36 -8.14 -12.68
N HIS A 16 -1.58 -9.01 -13.65
CA HIS A 16 -2.44 -10.18 -13.49
C HIS A 16 -1.60 -11.45 -13.28
N ASP A 17 -1.62 -11.98 -12.06
CA ASP A 17 -1.06 -13.29 -11.73
C ASP A 17 -2.13 -14.37 -11.96
N SER A 18 -2.16 -14.88 -13.20
CA SER A 18 -3.10 -15.95 -13.60
C SER A 18 -2.93 -17.28 -12.85
N ARG A 19 -1.81 -17.50 -12.14
CA ARG A 19 -1.62 -18.71 -11.33
C ARG A 19 -2.34 -18.60 -10.00
N LYS A 20 -2.46 -17.38 -9.47
CA LYS A 20 -3.16 -17.07 -8.22
C LYS A 20 -4.56 -16.52 -8.45
N ASN A 21 -4.93 -16.21 -9.69
CA ASN A 21 -6.14 -15.47 -10.06
C ASN A 21 -6.22 -14.11 -9.35
N VAL A 22 -5.09 -13.41 -9.26
CA VAL A 22 -4.98 -12.11 -8.59
C VAL A 22 -4.72 -11.02 -9.64
N LEU A 23 -5.57 -10.00 -9.63
CA LEU A 23 -5.33 -8.74 -10.33
C LEU A 23 -4.79 -7.72 -9.33
N GLN A 24 -3.50 -7.41 -9.44
CA GLN A 24 -2.82 -6.46 -8.58
C GLN A 24 -2.84 -5.07 -9.22
N TRP A 25 -3.50 -4.12 -8.56
CA TRP A 25 -3.48 -2.71 -8.92
C TRP A 25 -2.33 -1.99 -8.20
N ASN A 26 -1.47 -1.31 -8.96
CA ASN A 26 -0.28 -0.63 -8.45
C ASN A 26 -0.37 0.87 -8.68
N LEU A 27 -0.44 1.61 -7.59
CA LEU A 27 -0.33 3.07 -7.57
C LEU A 27 1.02 3.43 -6.92
N PRO A 28 2.02 3.91 -7.68
CA PRO A 28 3.37 4.13 -7.15
C PRO A 28 3.43 5.13 -5.98
N VAL A 29 2.63 6.19 -6.03
CA VAL A 29 2.53 7.22 -5.00
C VAL A 29 1.09 7.72 -4.92
N ILE A 30 0.53 7.74 -3.71
CA ILE A 30 -0.75 8.37 -3.39
C ILE A 30 -0.46 9.48 -2.38
N ASP A 31 -0.73 10.72 -2.76
CA ASP A 31 -0.49 11.89 -1.91
C ASP A 31 -1.61 12.94 -2.06
N ALA A 32 -1.36 14.15 -1.56
CA ALA A 32 -2.34 15.24 -1.62
C ALA A 32 -2.65 15.73 -3.05
N ALA A 33 -1.79 15.48 -4.03
CA ALA A 33 -2.03 15.79 -5.43
C ALA A 33 -2.82 14.68 -6.14
N SER A 34 -2.66 13.42 -5.72
CA SER A 34 -3.30 12.23 -6.30
C SER A 34 -4.15 11.46 -5.28
N LYS A 35 -5.14 12.13 -4.67
CA LYS A 35 -5.96 11.55 -3.59
C LYS A 35 -6.95 10.47 -4.02
N GLN A 36 -7.19 10.35 -5.33
CA GLN A 36 -8.22 9.48 -5.90
C GLN A 36 -7.63 8.77 -7.12
N GLY A 37 -8.08 7.54 -7.32
CA GLY A 37 -7.80 6.75 -8.50
C GLY A 37 -8.87 5.67 -8.65
N SER A 38 -8.94 5.08 -9.83
CA SER A 38 -9.90 4.05 -10.19
C SER A 38 -9.29 2.99 -11.10
N MET A 39 -9.88 1.80 -11.04
CA MET A 39 -9.62 0.72 -11.98
C MET A 39 -10.98 0.14 -12.40
N GLU A 40 -11.23 0.14 -13.70
CA GLU A 40 -12.39 -0.48 -14.31
C GLU A 40 -11.97 -1.73 -15.05
N PHE A 41 -12.59 -2.87 -14.72
CA PHE A 41 -12.32 -4.14 -15.38
C PHE A 41 -13.57 -5.03 -15.43
N SER A 42 -13.51 -6.03 -16.31
CA SER A 42 -14.55 -7.06 -16.42
C SER A 42 -13.93 -8.45 -16.41
N VAL A 43 -14.60 -9.40 -15.74
CA VAL A 43 -14.18 -10.80 -15.66
C VAL A 43 -15.36 -11.69 -16.06
N PRO A 44 -15.25 -12.49 -17.14
CA PRO A 44 -16.32 -13.40 -17.54
C PRO A 44 -16.65 -14.40 -16.43
N SER A 45 -17.93 -14.72 -16.27
CA SER A 45 -18.42 -15.75 -15.32
C SER A 45 -18.02 -15.52 -13.86
N SER A 46 -17.89 -14.27 -13.44
CA SER A 46 -17.64 -13.88 -12.05
C SER A 46 -18.92 -13.45 -11.34
N ILE A 47 -18.95 -13.62 -10.02
CA ILE A 47 -19.96 -13.06 -9.13
C ILE A 47 -19.30 -12.03 -8.19
N PRO A 48 -20.05 -11.09 -7.59
CA PRO A 48 -19.46 -10.06 -6.73
C PRO A 48 -18.55 -10.59 -5.61
N GLY A 49 -18.87 -11.75 -5.04
CA GLY A 49 -18.08 -12.37 -3.97
C GLY A 49 -16.71 -12.89 -4.39
N ASP A 50 -16.45 -13.07 -5.70
CA ASP A 50 -15.16 -13.56 -6.20
C ASP A 50 -14.04 -12.53 -6.08
N PHE A 51 -14.39 -11.26 -5.84
CA PHE A 51 -13.45 -10.13 -5.76
C PHE A 51 -13.10 -9.72 -4.33
N PHE A 52 -13.58 -10.46 -3.33
CA PHE A 52 -13.35 -10.16 -1.93
C PHE A 52 -12.69 -11.35 -1.20
N PRO A 53 -11.83 -11.08 -0.21
CA PRO A 53 -11.42 -9.75 0.25
C PRO A 53 -10.47 -9.03 -0.71
N LEU A 54 -10.46 -7.69 -0.66
CA LEU A 54 -9.42 -6.89 -1.29
C LEU A 54 -8.30 -6.63 -0.29
N ASP A 55 -7.08 -7.06 -0.63
CA ASP A 55 -5.87 -6.78 0.13
C ASP A 55 -5.25 -5.45 -0.28
N VAL A 56 -4.96 -4.58 0.69
CA VAL A 56 -4.29 -3.30 0.48
C VAL A 56 -2.90 -3.34 1.13
N SER A 57 -1.87 -3.04 0.34
CA SER A 57 -0.49 -2.95 0.82
C SER A 57 0.14 -1.63 0.42
N PHE A 58 0.71 -0.92 1.39
CA PHE A 58 1.48 0.30 1.15
C PHE A 58 2.56 0.46 2.22
N SER A 59 3.50 1.36 1.93
CA SER A 59 4.48 1.83 2.91
C SER A 59 4.70 3.33 2.80
N SER A 60 5.14 3.94 3.89
CA SER A 60 5.47 5.36 3.97
C SER A 60 6.66 5.58 4.90
N LYS A 61 7.48 6.59 4.58
CA LYS A 61 8.53 7.10 5.47
C LYS A 61 7.97 8.08 6.51
N VAL A 62 6.72 8.52 6.33
CA VAL A 62 6.02 9.40 7.26
C VAL A 62 5.20 8.54 8.23
N PRO A 63 5.44 8.63 9.54
CA PRO A 63 4.70 7.84 10.52
C PRO A 63 3.27 8.34 10.66
N TYR A 64 2.32 7.42 10.85
CA TYR A 64 0.90 7.76 11.03
C TYR A 64 0.64 8.64 12.26
N ALA A 65 1.29 8.34 13.39
CA ALA A 65 1.13 9.07 14.65
C ALA A 65 2.06 10.29 14.78
N GLU A 66 2.80 10.65 13.73
CA GLU A 66 3.73 11.79 13.70
C GLU A 66 4.79 11.78 14.83
N LEU A 67 5.11 10.59 15.35
CA LEU A 67 6.10 10.42 16.42
C LEU A 67 7.51 10.49 15.85
N THR A 68 8.34 11.35 16.44
CA THR A 68 9.75 11.50 16.07
C THR A 68 10.63 11.67 17.32
N PRO A 69 11.85 11.09 17.34
CA PRO A 69 12.81 11.36 18.41
C PRO A 69 13.20 12.84 18.41
N LEU A 70 13.12 13.49 19.57
CA LEU A 70 13.52 14.89 19.70
C LEU A 70 15.04 15.02 19.88
N LYS A 71 15.61 14.21 20.77
CA LYS A 71 17.05 14.17 21.06
C LYS A 71 17.45 12.85 21.71
N VAL A 72 18.75 12.54 21.63
CA VAL A 72 19.40 11.44 22.36
C VAL A 72 20.47 12.04 23.25
N GLN A 73 20.52 11.65 24.52
CA GLN A 73 21.44 12.21 25.51
C GLN A 73 22.20 11.11 26.26
N MET A 74 23.44 11.40 26.62
CA MET A 74 24.25 10.56 27.50
C MET A 74 23.66 10.57 28.92
N VAL A 75 23.58 9.40 29.56
CA VAL A 75 23.01 9.27 30.91
C VAL A 75 23.92 9.92 31.96
N GLU A 76 25.24 9.90 31.75
CA GLU A 76 26.24 10.33 32.73
C GLU A 76 26.26 11.85 32.94
N ASP A 77 26.20 12.62 31.85
CA ASP A 77 26.40 14.08 31.88
C ASP A 77 25.30 14.88 31.15
N GLY A 78 24.31 14.20 30.56
CA GLY A 78 23.22 14.83 29.83
C GLY A 78 23.62 15.47 28.50
N THR A 79 24.85 15.24 28.02
CA THR A 79 25.31 15.78 26.74
C THR A 79 24.62 15.13 25.55
N ASP A 80 24.46 15.89 24.47
CA ASP A 80 23.78 15.40 23.27
C ASP A 80 24.64 14.41 22.49
N ALA A 81 24.03 13.29 22.09
CA ALA A 81 24.66 12.25 21.30
C ALA A 81 24.20 12.32 19.84
N LYS A 82 25.12 12.05 18.90
CA LYS A 82 24.76 11.87 17.49
C LYS A 82 23.91 10.62 17.32
N TYR A 83 22.85 10.74 16.53
CA TYR A 83 21.98 9.61 16.19
C TYR A 83 21.45 9.75 14.77
N SER A 84 20.90 8.66 14.26
CA SER A 84 20.08 8.59 13.05
C SER A 84 18.81 7.82 13.37
N ALA A 85 17.71 8.17 12.71
CA ALA A 85 16.45 7.44 12.84
C ALA A 85 15.98 6.96 11.47
N GLU A 86 15.46 5.74 11.43
CA GLU A 86 14.71 5.20 10.30
C GLU A 86 13.24 5.07 10.72
N THR A 87 12.32 5.45 9.84
CA THR A 87 10.89 5.38 10.09
C THR A 87 10.21 4.67 8.94
N LEU A 88 9.40 3.68 9.29
CA LEU A 88 8.64 2.89 8.35
C LEU A 88 7.22 2.71 8.88
N PHE A 89 6.26 3.20 8.12
CA PHE A 89 4.84 2.92 8.29
C PHE A 89 4.43 1.94 7.19
N TYR A 90 3.84 0.82 7.54
CA TYR A 90 3.42 -0.22 6.60
C TYR A 90 2.16 -0.92 7.09
N THR A 91 1.45 -1.58 6.19
CA THR A 91 0.27 -2.39 6.48
C THR A 91 0.67 -3.76 7.02
N ASP A 92 0.06 -4.19 8.12
CA ASP A 92 0.08 -5.61 8.54
C ASP A 92 -1.08 -6.35 7.84
N LYS A 93 -2.31 -6.11 8.30
CA LYS A 93 -3.53 -6.61 7.67
C LYS A 93 -4.49 -5.46 7.36
N TYR A 94 -4.66 -5.15 6.07
CA TYR A 94 -5.62 -4.16 5.59
C TYR A 94 -6.49 -4.81 4.51
N GLU A 95 -7.69 -5.25 4.91
CA GLU A 95 -8.63 -5.96 4.05
C GLU A 95 -9.97 -5.22 3.95
N ILE A 96 -10.59 -5.28 2.77
CA ILE A 96 -11.98 -4.86 2.55
C ILE A 96 -12.80 -6.14 2.32
N VAL A 97 -13.90 -6.31 3.07
CA VAL A 97 -14.78 -7.50 3.07
C VAL A 97 -16.20 -7.19 2.62
#